data_AF-S8D6A8-F1
#
_entry.id   AF-S8D6A8-F1
#
_cell.length_a   1.000
_cell.length_b   1.000
_cell.length_c   1.000
_cell.angle_alpha   90.00
_cell.angle_beta   90.00
_cell.angle_gamma   90.00
#
_symmetry.space_group_name_H-M   'P 1'
#
loop_
_entity.id
_entity.type
_entity.pdbx_description
1 polymer ?
#
loop_
_entity_poly.entity_id
_entity_poly.type
_entity_poly.pdbx_seq_one_letter_code
_entity_poly.pdbx_strand_id
1 'polypeptide(L)'
;MVSANREMVVYCFDTLVSHYNGEQTPAPAFDEGQHPLFVTWKKTINGSEPRLRGCIGTLEARCIVNGFRDYALTSALRDRRFPPIQAKELPYLECTVSILTNYQNASDYLDWEVGKHGLIIEFTDPDHGTRRSATYLPEVAAHEGKLT
;
A
#
# COMPACT_ATOMS: atom_id res chain seq x y z
N MET A 1 -13.83 12.10 8.73
CA MET A 1 -13.39 11.15 7.68
C MET A 1 -11.91 10.91 7.92
N VAL A 2 -11.49 9.66 8.13
CA VAL A 2 -10.07 9.36 8.35
C VAL A 2 -9.34 9.54 7.02
N SER A 3 -8.35 10.42 7.00
CA SER A 3 -7.47 10.65 5.85
C SER A 3 -6.08 10.13 6.18
N ALA A 4 -5.40 9.57 5.17
CA ALA A 4 -3.98 9.24 5.28
C ALA A 4 -3.20 10.50 5.70
N ASN A 5 -2.31 10.34 6.68
CA ASN A 5 -1.50 11.43 7.20
C ASN A 5 -0.05 10.99 7.41
N ARG A 6 0.83 11.94 7.70
CA ARG A 6 2.26 11.70 7.90
C ARG A 6 2.52 10.75 9.08
N GLU A 7 1.68 10.78 10.10
CA GLU A 7 1.94 10.07 11.36
C GLU A 7 1.70 8.56 11.18
N MET A 8 0.80 8.18 10.27
CA MET A 8 0.63 6.81 9.81
C MET A 8 1.86 6.28 9.06
N VAL A 9 2.52 7.14 8.27
CA VAL A 9 3.75 6.80 7.55
C VAL A 9 4.91 6.62 8.54
N VAL A 10 5.05 7.54 9.50
CA VAL A 10 6.05 7.45 10.58
C VAL A 10 5.86 6.14 11.34
N TYR A 11 4.64 5.79 11.71
CA TYR A 11 4.35 4.55 12.40
C TYR A 11 4.70 3.29 11.59
N CYS A 12 4.54 3.30 10.26
CA CYS A 12 5.01 2.21 9.40
C CYS A 12 6.54 2.07 9.44
N PHE A 13 7.27 3.20 9.42
CA PHE A 13 8.73 3.21 9.58
C PHE A 13 9.14 2.74 10.97
N ASP A 14 8.55 3.27 12.03
CA ASP A 14 8.82 2.86 13.41
C ASP A 14 8.61 1.36 13.58
N THR A 15 7.53 0.82 13.00
CA THR A 15 7.26 -0.63 13.02
C THR A 15 8.41 -1.42 12.38
N LEU A 16 8.89 -0.99 11.21
CA LEU A 16 9.96 -1.68 10.50
C LEU A 16 11.33 -1.51 11.19
N VAL A 17 11.61 -0.34 11.76
CA VAL A 17 12.83 -0.06 12.53
C VAL A 17 12.85 -0.91 13.81
N SER A 18 11.77 -0.90 14.58
CA SER A 18 11.63 -1.72 15.79
C SER A 18 11.80 -3.22 15.48
N HIS A 19 11.31 -3.69 14.34
CA HIS A 19 11.54 -5.07 13.89
C HIS A 19 13.04 -5.42 13.77
N TYR A 20 13.85 -4.54 13.17
CA TYR A 20 15.30 -4.80 13.04
C TYR A 20 16.06 -4.61 14.35
N ASN A 21 15.59 -3.72 15.23
CA ASN A 21 16.21 -3.49 16.53
C ASN A 21 15.80 -4.53 17.58
N GLY A 22 14.76 -5.33 17.32
CA GLY A 22 14.17 -6.23 18.32
C GLY A 22 13.41 -5.48 19.42
N GLU A 23 12.92 -4.28 19.12
CA GLU A 23 12.23 -3.39 20.04
C GLU A 23 10.71 -3.46 19.87
N GLN A 24 9.99 -2.92 20.85
CA GLN A 24 8.55 -2.74 20.73
C GLN A 24 8.24 -1.51 19.86
N THR A 25 7.28 -1.64 18.94
CA THR A 25 6.78 -0.51 18.16
C THR A 25 6.18 0.56 19.10
N PRO A 26 6.56 1.85 18.96
CA PRO A 26 5.95 2.96 19.66
C PRO A 26 4.43 3.02 19.50
N ALA A 27 3.75 3.71 20.42
CA ALA A 27 2.32 3.97 20.28
C ALA A 27 2.04 4.85 19.04
N PRO A 28 0.96 4.61 18.28
CA PRO A 28 0.61 5.42 17.13
C PRO A 28 0.23 6.86 17.57
N ALA A 29 0.64 7.84 16.78
CA ALA A 29 0.29 9.26 16.96
C ALA A 29 -0.94 9.67 16.10
N PHE A 30 -1.89 8.76 15.92
CA PHE A 30 -3.13 8.98 15.17
C PHE A 30 -4.28 8.17 15.76
N ASP A 31 -5.50 8.63 15.54
CA ASP A 31 -6.71 8.01 16.07
C ASP A 31 -6.97 6.62 15.47
N GLU A 32 -7.72 5.80 16.18
CA GLU A 32 -8.21 4.53 15.64
C GLU A 32 -9.26 4.73 14.55
N GLY A 33 -9.47 3.68 13.76
CA GLY A 33 -10.45 3.65 12.68
C GLY A 33 -10.49 2.28 12.02
N GLN A 34 -11.55 1.99 11.26
CA GLN A 34 -11.71 0.73 10.54
C GLN A 34 -11.78 1.01 9.04
N HIS A 35 -10.70 0.70 8.33
CA HIS A 35 -10.61 0.96 6.90
C HIS A 35 -9.81 -0.12 6.19
N PRO A 36 -10.14 -0.42 4.91
CA PRO A 36 -9.23 -1.12 4.04
C PRO A 36 -8.01 -0.25 3.76
N LEU A 37 -6.83 -0.86 3.70
CA LEU A 37 -5.59 -0.11 3.63
C LEU A 37 -4.48 -0.88 2.92
N PHE A 38 -3.52 -0.14 2.38
CA PHE A 38 -2.31 -0.66 1.78
C PHE A 38 -1.09 0.07 2.32
N VAL A 39 0.02 -0.66 2.47
CA VAL A 39 1.35 -0.08 2.72
C VAL A 39 2.23 -0.40 1.53
N THR A 40 2.84 0.65 0.98
CA THR A 40 3.74 0.58 -0.16
C THR A 40 5.11 1.10 0.25
N TRP A 41 6.14 0.31 0.00
CA TRP A 41 7.54 0.69 0.10
C TRP A 41 8.09 0.95 -1.29
N LYS A 42 8.78 2.08 -1.45
CA LYS A 42 9.64 2.37 -2.60
C LYS A 42 11.07 2.54 -2.11
N LYS A 43 12.03 2.39 -3.02
CA LYS A 43 13.45 2.57 -2.72
C LYS A 43 14.11 3.42 -3.79
N THR A 44 14.86 4.42 -3.34
CA THR A 44 15.71 5.26 -4.18
C THR A 44 17.05 4.57 -4.42
N ILE A 45 17.50 4.51 -5.67
CA ILE A 45 18.78 3.89 -6.07
C ILE A 45 19.62 4.94 -6.79
N ASN A 46 20.76 5.31 -6.22
CA ASN A 46 21.72 6.24 -6.84
C ASN A 46 21.09 7.57 -7.32
N GLY A 47 20.13 8.11 -6.57
CA GLY A 47 19.42 9.35 -6.92
C GLY A 47 18.41 9.23 -8.06
N SER A 48 18.09 8.01 -8.52
CA SER A 48 17.01 7.78 -9.48
C SER A 48 15.63 7.99 -8.86
N GLU A 49 14.59 8.01 -9.69
CA GLU A 49 13.22 7.94 -9.18
C GLU A 49 13.02 6.70 -8.29
N PRO A 50 12.26 6.82 -7.18
CA PRO A 50 11.95 5.73 -6.27
C PRO A 50 11.22 4.58 -6.98
N ARG A 51 11.73 3.35 -6.81
CA ARG A 51 11.14 2.15 -7.41
C ARG A 51 10.40 1.32 -6.39
N LEU A 52 9.32 0.66 -6.82
CA LEU A 52 8.54 -0.24 -5.97
C LEU A 52 9.45 -1.30 -5.32
N ARG A 53 9.34 -1.45 -3.99
CA ARG A 53 10.13 -2.36 -3.17
C ARG A 53 9.27 -3.34 -2.35
N GLY A 54 7.97 -3.06 -2.25
CA GLY A 54 6.95 -3.94 -1.67
C GLY A 54 5.61 -3.22 -1.61
N CYS A 55 4.49 -3.92 -1.78
CA CYS A 55 3.15 -3.35 -1.62
C CYS A 55 2.14 -4.44 -1.28
N ILE A 56 1.58 -4.39 -0.07
CA ILE A 56 0.58 -5.34 0.41
C ILE A 56 -0.45 -4.58 1.26
N GLY A 57 -1.70 -5.03 1.19
CA GLY A 57 -2.82 -4.46 1.92
C GLY A 57 -4.02 -5.37 1.96
N THR A 58 -5.18 -4.78 2.22
CA THR A 58 -6.47 -5.46 2.32
C THR A 58 -7.57 -4.58 1.76
N LEU A 59 -8.55 -5.23 1.12
CA LEU A 59 -9.82 -4.62 0.71
C LEU A 59 -10.89 -4.75 1.80
N GLU A 60 -10.67 -5.59 2.81
CA GLU A 60 -11.52 -5.65 4.01
C GLU A 60 -11.08 -4.61 5.03
N ALA A 61 -12.06 -4.00 5.71
CA ALA A 61 -11.78 -3.05 6.78
C ALA A 61 -11.02 -3.73 7.93
N ARG A 62 -9.96 -3.07 8.38
CA ARG A 62 -9.17 -3.45 9.55
C ARG A 62 -8.97 -2.25 10.46
N CYS A 63 -8.71 -2.52 11.74
CA CYS A 63 -8.23 -1.48 12.66
C CYS A 63 -6.95 -0.89 12.07
N ILE A 64 -6.93 0.40 11.75
CA ILE A 64 -5.82 1.01 11.02
C ILE A 64 -4.49 0.94 11.79
N VAL A 65 -4.53 0.97 13.13
CA VAL A 65 -3.33 0.81 13.97
C VAL A 65 -2.71 -0.58 13.79
N ASN A 66 -3.53 -1.63 13.86
CA ASN A 66 -3.06 -3.01 13.69
C ASN A 66 -2.73 -3.29 12.23
N GLY A 67 -3.57 -2.83 11.31
CA GLY A 67 -3.39 -3.02 9.89
C GLY A 67 -2.11 -2.34 9.39
N PHE A 68 -1.82 -1.09 9.76
CA PHE A 68 -0.55 -0.47 9.37
C PHE A 68 0.66 -1.18 9.96
N ARG A 69 0.59 -1.67 11.21
CA ARG A 69 1.66 -2.48 11.79
C ARG A 69 1.91 -3.76 10.99
N ASP A 70 0.84 -4.53 10.76
CA ASP A 70 0.92 -5.84 10.10
C ASP A 70 1.33 -5.70 8.62
N TYR A 71 0.74 -4.74 7.92
CA TYR A 71 0.99 -4.53 6.50
C TYR A 71 2.28 -3.78 6.22
N ALA A 72 2.82 -2.97 7.14
CA ALA A 72 4.18 -2.43 7.04
C ALA A 72 5.22 -3.56 6.99
N LEU A 73 5.14 -4.52 7.93
CA LEU A 73 6.06 -5.66 7.95
C LEU A 73 5.79 -6.64 6.80
N THR A 74 4.52 -6.92 6.50
CA THR A 74 4.17 -7.86 5.43
C THR A 74 4.62 -7.34 4.07
N SER A 75 4.39 -6.07 3.76
CA SER A 75 4.87 -5.47 2.50
C SER A 75 6.39 -5.36 2.43
N ALA A 76 7.07 -5.12 3.55
CA ALA A 76 8.54 -5.02 3.60
C ALA A 76 9.25 -6.39 3.51
N LEU A 77 8.69 -7.42 4.16
CA LEU A 77 9.42 -8.66 4.45
C LEU A 77 8.82 -9.90 3.78
N ARG A 78 7.56 -9.83 3.32
CA ARG A 78 6.80 -11.01 2.86
C ARG A 78 6.14 -10.81 1.49
N ASP A 79 6.37 -9.69 0.83
CA ASP A 79 5.97 -9.51 -0.57
C ASP A 79 6.83 -10.41 -1.47
N ARG A 80 6.24 -11.50 -1.95
CA ARG A 80 6.94 -12.55 -2.72
C ARG A 80 7.59 -12.07 -4.02
N ARG A 81 7.21 -10.88 -4.52
CA ARG A 81 7.80 -10.29 -5.72
C ARG A 81 9.21 -9.74 -5.47
N PHE A 82 9.58 -9.54 -4.21
CA PHE A 82 10.84 -8.93 -3.82
C PHE A 82 11.53 -9.73 -2.69
N PRO A 83 12.87 -9.70 -2.60
CA PRO A 83 13.54 -10.19 -1.40
C PRO A 83 13.16 -9.33 -0.19
N PRO A 84 13.15 -9.86 1.04
CA PRO A 84 12.90 -9.05 2.23
C PRO A 84 13.78 -7.79 2.25
N ILE A 85 13.21 -6.65 2.66
CA ILE A 85 13.97 -5.43 2.88
C ILE A 85 15.07 -5.72 3.92
N GLN A 86 16.23 -5.07 3.78
CA GLN A 86 17.33 -5.16 4.77
C GLN A 86 17.42 -3.86 5.57
N ALA A 87 17.87 -3.95 6.83
CA ALA A 87 18.04 -2.77 7.70
C ALA A 87 18.86 -1.64 7.06
N LYS A 88 19.91 -1.97 6.29
CA LYS A 88 20.74 -0.99 5.56
C LYS A 88 19.99 -0.22 4.47
N GLU A 89 18.82 -0.70 4.05
CA GLU A 89 18.00 -0.03 3.04
C GLU A 89 17.14 1.08 3.63
N LEU A 90 16.89 1.08 4.95
CA LEU A 90 15.99 2.03 5.64
C LEU A 90 16.19 3.50 5.24
N PRO A 91 17.44 4.04 5.17
CA PRO A 91 17.65 5.45 4.82
C PRO A 91 17.27 5.82 3.37
N TYR A 92 17.04 4.81 2.52
CA TYR A 92 16.74 4.98 1.10
C TYR A 92 15.30 4.60 0.75
N LEU A 93 14.49 4.29 1.76
CA LEU A 93 13.09 3.93 1.56
C LEU A 93 12.20 5.16 1.54
N GLU A 94 11.13 5.04 0.78
CA GLU A 94 9.94 5.87 0.89
C GLU A 94 8.77 4.96 1.26
N CYS A 95 7.90 5.44 2.14
CA CYS A 95 6.70 4.75 2.55
C CYS A 95 5.47 5.54 2.12
N THR A 96 4.50 4.86 1.54
CA THR A 96 3.19 5.40 1.20
C THR A 96 2.14 4.54 1.88
N VAL A 97 1.22 5.20 2.59
CA VAL A 97 0.05 4.56 3.18
C VAL A 97 -1.18 4.97 2.38
N SER A 98 -2.02 4.00 2.05
CA SER A 98 -3.30 4.23 1.37
C SER A 98 -4.43 3.77 2.26
N ILE A 99 -5.43 4.63 2.44
CA ILE A 99 -6.70 4.31 3.10
C ILE A 99 -7.78 4.33 2.03
N LEU A 100 -8.46 3.21 1.82
CA LEU A 100 -9.49 3.10 0.81
C LEU A 100 -10.84 3.50 1.40
N THR A 101 -11.58 4.32 0.65
CA THR A 101 -12.88 4.84 1.04
C THR A 101 -13.81 4.88 -0.18
N ASN A 102 -15.12 5.01 0.07
CA ASN A 102 -16.11 5.30 -0.98
C ASN A 102 -16.13 4.29 -2.13
N TYR A 103 -16.18 2.99 -1.82
CA TYR A 103 -16.32 1.94 -2.83
C TYR A 103 -17.63 2.13 -3.60
N GLN A 104 -17.54 2.18 -4.92
CA GLN A 104 -18.69 2.30 -5.80
C GLN A 104 -18.47 1.49 -7.08
N ASN A 105 -19.55 0.99 -7.66
CA ASN A 105 -19.49 0.40 -9.00
C ASN A 105 -19.36 1.52 -10.03
N ALA A 106 -18.44 1.35 -10.97
CA ALA A 106 -18.31 2.22 -12.14
C ALA A 106 -19.48 1.97 -13.10
N SER A 107 -20.00 3.03 -13.71
CA SER A 107 -21.06 2.97 -14.72
C SER A 107 -20.57 2.33 -16.02
N ASP A 108 -19.32 2.63 -16.40
CA ASP A 108 -18.60 2.04 -17.51
C ASP A 108 -17.08 2.06 -17.26
N TYR A 109 -16.27 1.56 -18.20
CA TYR A 109 -14.83 1.42 -18.04
C TYR A 109 -14.05 2.74 -18.01
N LEU A 110 -14.69 3.87 -18.35
CA LEU A 110 -14.14 5.23 -18.30
C LEU A 110 -14.69 6.05 -17.13
N ASP A 111 -15.59 5.49 -16.30
CA ASP A 111 -16.17 6.16 -15.13
C ASP A 111 -15.20 6.20 -13.95
N TRP A 112 -14.06 6.88 -14.15
CA TRP A 112 -13.06 7.13 -13.14
C TRP A 112 -12.17 8.33 -13.51
N GLU A 113 -11.51 8.91 -12.52
CA GLU A 113 -10.63 10.06 -12.69
C GLU A 113 -9.19 9.67 -12.31
N VAL A 114 -8.26 9.78 -13.27
CA VAL A 114 -6.85 9.42 -13.10
C VAL A 114 -6.24 10.25 -11.97
N GLY A 115 -5.50 9.59 -11.08
CA GLY A 115 -4.88 10.23 -9.91
C GLY A 115 -5.82 10.46 -8.73
N LYS A 116 -7.10 10.14 -8.87
CA LYS A 116 -8.11 10.28 -7.81
C LYS A 116 -8.77 8.96 -7.46
N HIS A 117 -9.19 8.18 -8.44
CA HIS A 117 -9.88 6.90 -8.21
C HIS A 117 -8.93 5.71 -8.40
N GLY A 118 -9.02 4.74 -7.49
CA GLY A 118 -8.44 3.41 -7.66
C GLY A 118 -9.44 2.49 -8.33
N LEU A 119 -8.96 1.39 -8.92
CA LEU A 119 -9.78 0.41 -9.64
C LEU A 119 -9.73 -0.94 -8.96
N ILE A 120 -10.88 -1.58 -8.82
CA ILE A 120 -11.00 -2.99 -8.46
C ILE A 120 -11.72 -3.67 -9.61
N ILE A 121 -11.03 -4.60 -10.24
CA ILE A 121 -11.55 -5.34 -11.39
C ILE A 121 -11.80 -6.77 -10.92
N GLU A 122 -13.02 -7.26 -11.11
CA GLU A 122 -13.39 -8.63 -10.79
C GLU A 122 -14.14 -9.24 -11.97
N PHE A 123 -13.69 -10.41 -12.43
CA PHE A 123 -14.35 -11.15 -13.51
C PHE A 123 -14.11 -12.64 -13.37
N THR A 124 -14.96 -13.44 -14.01
CA THR A 124 -14.74 -14.88 -14.16
C THR A 124 -14.05 -15.12 -15.48
N ASP A 125 -12.88 -15.72 -15.43
CA ASP A 125 -12.11 -16.17 -16.59
C ASP A 125 -12.97 -17.14 -17.42
N PRO A 126 -13.38 -16.80 -18.66
CA PRO A 126 -14.32 -17.60 -19.44
C PRO A 126 -13.73 -18.95 -19.86
N ASP A 127 -12.40 -19.03 -20.02
CA ASP A 127 -11.71 -20.24 -20.46
C ASP A 127 -11.47 -21.21 -19.29
N HIS A 128 -11.25 -20.67 -18.09
CA HIS A 128 -10.87 -21.45 -16.91
C HIS A 128 -11.94 -21.51 -15.80
N GLY A 129 -13.06 -20.80 -15.95
CA GLY A 129 -14.14 -20.68 -14.95
C GLY A 129 -13.68 -20.11 -13.59
N THR A 130 -12.49 -19.50 -13.53
CA THR A 130 -11.85 -19.08 -12.29
C THR A 130 -12.11 -17.60 -12.04
N ARG A 131 -12.54 -17.24 -10.83
CA ARG A 131 -12.68 -15.83 -10.44
C ARG A 131 -11.30 -15.17 -10.34
N ARG A 132 -11.13 -14.06 -11.05
CA ARG A 132 -9.95 -13.20 -11.00
C ARG A 132 -10.32 -11.88 -10.35
N SER A 133 -9.40 -11.34 -9.57
CA SER A 133 -9.49 -9.97 -9.08
C SER A 133 -8.15 -9.27 -9.20
N ALA A 134 -8.20 -7.96 -9.43
CA ALA A 134 -7.05 -7.08 -9.43
C ALA A 134 -7.42 -5.75 -8.80
N THR A 135 -6.48 -5.15 -8.07
CA THR A 135 -6.65 -3.83 -7.45
C THR A 135 -5.50 -2.93 -7.87
N TYR A 136 -5.85 -1.74 -8.33
CA TYR A 136 -4.93 -0.69 -8.73
C TYR A 136 -5.22 0.55 -7.89
N LEU A 137 -4.22 1.03 -7.15
CA LEU A 137 -4.34 2.23 -6.33
C LEU A 137 -4.37 3.50 -7.22
N PRO A 138 -4.95 4.63 -6.77
CA PRO A 138 -5.12 5.84 -7.58
C PRO A 138 -3.85 6.34 -8.27
N GLU A 139 -2.70 6.17 -7.63
CA GLU A 139 -1.40 6.62 -8.15
C GLU A 139 -0.89 5.78 -9.33
N VAL A 140 -1.36 4.54 -9.49
CA VAL A 140 -0.79 3.59 -10.47
C VAL A 140 -1.02 4.07 -11.90
N ALA A 141 -2.24 4.49 -12.22
CA ALA A 141 -2.58 4.96 -13.56
C ALA A 141 -1.77 6.20 -13.98
N ALA A 142 -1.56 7.13 -13.04
CA ALA A 142 -0.78 8.35 -13.30
C ALA A 142 0.72 8.05 -13.53
N HIS A 143 1.25 7.01 -12.87
CA HIS A 143 2.65 6.59 -13.00
C HIS A 143 2.92 5.79 -14.28
N GLU A 144 2.08 4.81 -14.59
CA GLU A 144 2.30 3.86 -15.69
C GLU A 144 1.70 4.33 -17.03
N GLY A 145 0.74 5.26 -17.00
CA GLY A 145 0.01 5.76 -18.17
C GLY A 145 0.74 6.82 -19.00
N LYS A 146 2.03 7.05 -18.78
CA LYS A 146 2.84 7.92 -19.65
C LYS A 146 3.01 7.24 -21.01
N LEU A 147 2.04 7.43 -21.91
CA LEU A 147 2.22 7.24 -23.33
C LEU A 147 3.35 8.19 -23.77
N THR A 148 4.54 7.65 -23.98
CA THR A 148 5.60 8.31 -24.77
C THR A 148 5.17 8.44 -26.22
#